data_AF-A0A9E1BBL4-F1
#
_entry.id   AF-A0A9E1BBL4-F1
#
_cell.length_a   1.000
_cell.length_b   1.000
_cell.length_c   1.000
_cell.angle_alpha   90.00
_cell.angle_beta   90.00
_cell.angle_gamma   90.00
#
_symmetry.space_group_name_H-M   'P 1'
#
loop_
_entity.id
_entity.type
_entity.pdbx_description
1 polymer ?
#
loop_
_entity_poly.entity_id
_entity_poly.type
_entity_poly.pdbx_seq_one_letter_code
_entity_poly.pdbx_strand_id
1 'polypeptide(L)'
;MNYYHMTSLKNLCSIAVQGLIPKNENNGKLIGEEKVKVFFSEGFEGAIALFVDFEIVFENIKKGQMNVADQCVEAHLVKSETLSEYLGEGVYLCFDGTGIKNERNFENGCTDKTIPPEELSVCILRKDGNDPIIFSRFEIVKYMMAKIYPEQIKYYGVSYDGSPNFVEATKRIQGKVKKYYVEHKAEINKYKNCDYTLDTIALKDFIEKFL
;
A
#
# COMPACT_ATOMS: atom_id res chain seq x y z
N MET A 1 11.16 0.31 -12.47
CA MET A 1 10.27 -0.70 -11.81
C MET A 1 9.25 0.10 -11.04
N ASN A 2 7.96 -0.21 -11.16
CA ASN A 2 6.93 0.64 -10.57
C ASN A 2 6.92 0.49 -9.04
N TYR A 3 6.95 1.63 -8.36
CA TYR A 3 6.78 1.75 -6.92
C TYR A 3 5.38 2.29 -6.63
N TYR A 4 4.82 1.87 -5.50
CA TYR A 4 3.44 2.16 -5.13
C TYR A 4 3.37 2.83 -3.76
N HIS A 5 2.57 3.88 -3.64
CA HIS A 5 2.33 4.57 -2.38
C HIS A 5 0.82 4.64 -2.11
N MET A 6 0.37 3.99 -1.04
CA MET A 6 -1.02 4.03 -0.63
C MET A 6 -1.32 5.33 0.13
N THR A 7 -2.31 6.11 -0.30
CA THR A 7 -2.68 7.37 0.37
C THR A 7 -4.19 7.62 0.35
N SER A 8 -4.64 8.61 1.13
CA SER A 8 -6.05 9.00 1.21
C SER A 8 -6.41 10.08 0.19
N LEU A 9 -7.67 10.14 -0.25
CA LEU A 9 -8.12 11.15 -1.22
C LEU A 9 -7.84 12.58 -0.76
N LYS A 10 -8.03 12.86 0.54
CA LYS A 10 -7.76 14.17 1.16
C LYS A 10 -6.31 14.66 1.01
N ASN A 11 -5.35 13.75 0.78
CA ASN A 11 -3.96 14.12 0.62
C ASN A 11 -3.62 14.51 -0.83
N LEU A 12 -4.45 14.15 -1.81
CA LEU A 12 -4.09 14.25 -3.22
C LEU A 12 -3.85 15.69 -3.68
N CYS A 13 -4.67 16.66 -3.24
CA CYS A 13 -4.45 18.07 -3.58
C CYS A 13 -3.10 18.58 -3.05
N SER A 14 -2.71 18.20 -1.83
CA SER A 14 -1.40 18.58 -1.28
C SER A 14 -0.26 17.90 -2.04
N ILE A 15 -0.41 16.63 -2.39
CA ILE A 15 0.61 15.85 -3.11
C ILE A 15 0.76 16.38 -4.55
N ALA A 16 -0.33 16.82 -5.20
CA ALA A 16 -0.26 17.40 -6.54
C ALA A 16 0.48 18.74 -6.61
N VAL A 17 0.63 19.42 -5.47
CA VAL A 17 1.40 20.67 -5.37
C VAL A 17 2.83 20.41 -4.91
N GLN A 18 3.03 19.51 -3.93
CA GLN A 18 4.31 19.36 -3.22
C GLN A 18 5.08 18.09 -3.60
N GLY A 19 4.41 17.11 -4.19
CA GLY A 19 4.90 15.75 -4.39
C GLY A 19 4.72 14.89 -3.14
N LEU A 20 5.28 13.69 -3.17
CA LEU A 20 5.50 12.89 -1.97
C LEU A 20 6.76 13.41 -1.30
N ILE A 21 6.62 14.22 -0.26
CA ILE A 21 7.75 14.73 0.52
C ILE A 21 7.96 13.85 1.77
N PRO A 22 9.20 13.71 2.27
CA PRO A 22 9.46 12.99 3.51
C PRO A 22 8.63 13.52 4.68
N LYS A 23 7.83 12.65 5.31
CA LYS A 23 7.01 12.98 6.49
C LYS A 23 6.99 11.80 7.45
N ASN A 24 6.77 12.09 8.74
CA ASN A 24 6.34 11.07 9.69
C ASN A 24 4.80 11.05 9.72
N GLU A 25 4.20 10.12 8.96
CA GLU A 25 2.76 9.97 8.87
C GLU A 25 2.15 9.20 10.06
N ASN A 26 0.84 9.34 10.26
CA ASN A 26 0.13 8.78 11.42
C ASN A 26 0.33 7.27 11.61
N ASN A 27 0.43 6.49 10.53
CA ASN A 27 0.66 5.05 10.63
C ASN A 27 2.06 4.71 11.14
N GLY A 28 3.07 5.55 10.85
CA GLY A 28 4.39 5.43 11.44
C GLY A 28 4.34 5.71 12.94
N LYS A 29 3.66 6.80 13.33
CA LYS A 29 3.45 7.17 14.73
C LYS A 29 2.72 6.09 15.54
N LEU A 30 1.74 5.42 14.94
CA LEU A 30 0.96 4.34 15.58
C LEU A 30 1.87 3.24 16.16
N ILE A 31 2.97 2.93 15.47
CA ILE A 31 3.93 1.89 15.85
C ILE A 31 5.25 2.45 16.41
N GLY A 32 5.30 3.75 16.71
CA GLY A 32 6.49 4.41 17.27
C GLY A 32 7.65 4.62 16.27
N GLU A 33 7.38 4.60 14.96
CA GLU A 33 8.37 4.96 13.94
C GLU A 33 8.57 6.48 13.92
N GLU A 34 9.80 6.93 14.17
CA GLU A 34 10.16 8.36 14.18
C GLU A 34 10.68 8.85 12.83
N LYS A 35 10.90 7.95 11.87
CA LYS A 35 11.53 8.27 10.58
C LYS A 35 10.66 9.19 9.73
N VAL A 36 11.30 10.25 9.25
CA VAL A 36 10.74 11.19 8.27
C VAL A 36 11.23 10.77 6.89
N LYS A 37 10.39 10.03 6.15
CA LYS A 37 10.74 9.44 4.84
C LYS A 37 9.54 9.47 3.91
N VAL A 38 9.78 9.27 2.62
CA VAL A 38 8.74 8.81 1.69
C VAL A 38 8.73 7.29 1.74
N PHE A 39 7.57 6.71 2.06
CA PHE A 39 7.38 5.26 2.10
C PHE A 39 6.67 4.77 0.84
N PHE A 40 7.10 3.62 0.31
CA PHE A 40 6.55 3.01 -0.89
C PHE A 40 6.73 1.50 -0.85
N SER A 41 5.98 0.80 -1.70
CA SER A 41 6.13 -0.63 -1.93
C SER A 41 6.68 -0.88 -3.34
N GLU A 42 7.58 -1.84 -3.46
CA GLU A 42 8.17 -2.27 -4.73
C GLU A 42 7.31 -3.34 -5.39
N GLY A 43 6.80 -3.03 -6.59
CA GLY A 43 5.97 -3.97 -7.34
C GLY A 43 4.63 -4.30 -6.66
N PHE A 44 3.90 -5.24 -7.27
CA PHE A 44 2.65 -5.73 -6.69
C PHE A 44 2.91 -6.53 -5.42
N GLU A 45 3.99 -7.31 -5.40
CA GLU A 45 4.42 -8.12 -4.27
C GLU A 45 4.54 -7.27 -3.00
N GLY A 46 5.22 -6.11 -3.09
CA GLY A 46 5.39 -5.20 -1.97
C GLY A 46 4.05 -4.60 -1.52
N ALA A 47 3.23 -4.14 -2.45
CA ALA A 47 1.95 -3.50 -2.14
C ALA A 47 0.99 -4.47 -1.44
N ILE A 48 0.96 -5.73 -1.91
CA ILE A 48 0.18 -6.82 -1.30
C ILE A 48 0.70 -7.12 0.10
N ALA A 49 2.02 -7.31 0.25
CA ALA A 49 2.60 -7.70 1.53
C ALA A 49 2.42 -6.61 2.60
N LEU A 50 2.58 -5.33 2.24
CA LEU A 50 2.32 -4.19 3.12
C LEU A 50 0.84 -4.07 3.51
N PHE A 51 -0.06 -4.25 2.54
CA PHE A 51 -1.50 -4.19 2.81
C PHE A 51 -1.94 -5.28 3.80
N VAL A 52 -1.47 -6.52 3.60
CA VAL A 52 -1.74 -7.64 4.52
C VAL A 52 -1.17 -7.37 5.91
N ASP A 53 0.02 -6.74 6.01
CA ASP A 53 0.54 -6.32 7.32
C ASP A 53 -0.34 -5.28 7.99
N PHE A 54 -0.84 -4.29 7.26
CA PHE A 54 -1.76 -3.30 7.84
C PHE A 54 -3.05 -3.94 8.36
N GLU A 55 -3.64 -4.88 7.61
CA GLU A 55 -4.81 -5.62 8.08
C GLU A 55 -4.51 -6.40 9.37
N ILE A 56 -3.38 -7.12 9.42
CA ILE A 56 -2.98 -7.91 10.59
C ILE A 56 -2.73 -7.00 11.80
N VAL A 57 -2.04 -5.88 11.61
CA VAL A 57 -1.79 -4.91 12.69
C VAL A 57 -3.10 -4.32 13.20
N PHE A 58 -4.00 -3.92 12.30
CA PHE A 58 -5.33 -3.41 12.66
C PHE A 58 -6.11 -4.43 13.51
N GLU A 59 -6.17 -5.68 13.05
CA GLU A 59 -6.88 -6.75 13.76
C GLU A 59 -6.24 -7.10 15.12
N ASN A 60 -4.91 -7.08 15.22
CA ASN A 60 -4.22 -7.35 16.47
C ASN A 60 -4.44 -6.24 17.51
N ILE A 61 -4.41 -4.96 17.08
CA ILE A 61 -4.73 -3.83 17.96
C ILE A 61 -6.18 -3.94 18.43
N LYS A 62 -7.12 -4.19 17.50
CA LYS A 62 -8.55 -4.34 17.82
C LYS A 62 -8.83 -5.46 18.83
N LYS A 63 -8.03 -6.54 18.81
CA LYS A 63 -8.12 -7.66 19.76
C LYS A 63 -7.35 -7.44 21.06
N GLY A 64 -6.72 -6.28 21.26
CA GLY A 64 -5.88 -5.99 22.42
C GLY A 64 -4.60 -6.85 22.48
N GLN A 65 -4.15 -7.37 21.34
CA GLN A 65 -2.98 -8.24 21.22
C GLN A 65 -1.70 -7.46 20.89
N MET A 66 -1.80 -6.14 20.72
CA MET A 66 -0.69 -5.26 20.39
C MET A 66 -0.85 -3.93 21.11
N ASN A 67 0.24 -3.46 21.75
CA ASN A 67 0.28 -2.13 22.38
C ASN A 67 0.48 -1.06 21.30
N VAL A 68 -0.23 0.06 21.45
CA VAL A 68 -0.15 1.21 20.54
C VAL A 68 0.68 2.33 21.17
N ALA A 69 1.52 2.99 20.38
CA ALA A 69 2.35 4.08 20.87
C ALA A 69 1.58 5.42 20.99
N ASP A 70 0.58 5.62 20.13
CA ASP A 70 -0.25 6.83 20.07
C ASP A 70 -1.73 6.53 20.41
N GLN A 71 -2.15 6.94 21.61
CA GLN A 71 -3.51 6.72 22.14
C GLN A 71 -4.59 7.48 21.35
N CYS A 72 -4.26 8.59 20.68
CA CYS A 72 -5.23 9.30 19.86
C CYS A 72 -5.55 8.54 18.58
N VAL A 73 -4.53 7.93 17.95
CA VAL A 73 -4.73 7.10 16.76
C VAL A 73 -5.42 5.78 17.13
N GLU A 74 -5.11 5.20 18.30
CA GLU A 74 -5.80 4.04 18.85
C GLU A 74 -7.31 4.27 19.01
N ALA A 75 -7.72 5.42 19.54
CA ALA A 75 -9.13 5.74 19.77
C ALA A 75 -9.97 5.81 18.47
N HIS A 76 -9.36 6.22 17.35
CA HIS A 76 -10.01 6.17 16.03
C HIS A 76 -10.10 4.73 15.52
N LEU A 77 -9.01 3.97 15.65
CA LEU A 77 -8.92 2.57 15.22
C LEU A 77 -9.94 1.67 15.94
N VAL A 78 -10.03 1.77 17.26
CA VAL A 78 -10.94 0.94 18.08
C VAL A 78 -12.42 1.20 17.75
N LYS A 79 -12.76 2.38 17.22
CA LYS A 79 -14.13 2.71 16.80
C LYS A 79 -14.48 2.18 15.40
N SER A 80 -13.49 1.82 14.59
CA SER A 80 -13.72 1.31 13.24
C SER A 80 -13.99 -0.19 13.26
N GLU A 81 -15.01 -0.64 12.56
CA GLU A 81 -15.33 -2.06 12.44
C GLU A 81 -14.38 -2.76 11.46
N THR A 82 -13.94 -2.05 10.43
CA THR A 82 -13.08 -2.59 9.36
C THR A 82 -11.88 -1.70 9.08
N LEU A 83 -10.82 -2.26 8.47
CA LEU A 83 -9.68 -1.46 8.00
C LEU A 83 -10.11 -0.38 7.00
N SER A 84 -11.13 -0.68 6.18
CA SER A 84 -11.69 0.28 5.21
C SER A 84 -12.28 1.51 5.91
N GLU A 85 -13.05 1.32 6.98
CA GLU A 85 -13.58 2.43 7.77
C GLU A 85 -12.49 3.23 8.46
N TYR A 86 -11.45 2.56 8.96
CA TYR A 86 -10.33 3.22 9.62
C TYR A 86 -9.53 4.10 8.66
N LEU A 87 -9.15 3.56 7.50
CA LEU A 87 -8.33 4.24 6.49
C LEU A 87 -9.12 5.24 5.63
N GLY A 88 -10.42 5.01 5.47
CA GLY A 88 -11.29 5.72 4.55
C GLY A 88 -10.90 5.53 3.07
N GLU A 89 -11.64 6.20 2.19
CA GLU A 89 -11.40 6.12 0.74
C GLU A 89 -10.00 6.66 0.37
N GLY A 90 -9.39 6.05 -0.63
CA GLY A 90 -8.08 6.48 -1.11
C GLY A 90 -7.60 5.65 -2.29
N VAL A 91 -6.35 5.92 -2.68
CA VAL A 91 -5.77 5.45 -3.93
C VAL A 91 -4.39 4.84 -3.70
N TYR A 92 -3.91 4.10 -4.69
CA TYR A 92 -2.48 3.89 -4.88
C TYR A 92 -1.96 4.93 -5.87
N LEU A 93 -0.92 5.65 -5.47
CA LEU A 93 -0.05 6.36 -6.39
C LEU A 93 1.02 5.40 -6.93
N CYS A 94 1.40 5.57 -8.18
CA CYS A 94 2.43 4.82 -8.87
C CYS A 94 3.44 5.79 -9.49
N PHE A 95 4.72 5.44 -9.43
CA PHE A 95 5.82 6.18 -10.04
C PHE A 95 6.96 5.22 -10.43
N ASP A 96 7.86 5.65 -11.31
CA ASP A 96 9.03 4.85 -11.67
C ASP A 96 10.10 4.92 -10.57
N GLY A 97 10.49 3.76 -10.06
CA GLY A 97 11.54 3.62 -9.05
C GLY A 97 12.96 3.84 -9.57
N THR A 98 13.17 4.06 -10.86
CA THR A 98 14.51 4.21 -11.45
C THR A 98 15.28 5.37 -10.80
N GLY A 99 16.46 5.08 -10.24
CA GLY A 99 17.30 6.09 -9.57
C GLY A 99 16.88 6.42 -8.13
N ILE A 100 15.86 5.76 -7.60
CA ILE A 100 15.45 5.83 -6.21
C ILE A 100 16.11 4.68 -5.45
N LYS A 101 16.91 5.02 -4.43
CA LYS A 101 17.53 4.04 -3.56
C LYS A 101 16.53 3.67 -2.47
N ASN A 102 16.05 2.42 -2.47
CA ASN A 102 15.33 1.89 -1.32
C ASN A 102 16.30 1.68 -0.14
N GLU A 103 15.95 2.24 1.01
CA GLU A 103 16.74 2.17 2.24
C GLU A 103 16.23 1.10 3.22
N ARG A 104 15.12 0.40 2.90
CA ARG A 104 14.52 -0.65 3.73
C ARG A 104 14.25 -1.91 2.91
N ASN A 105 13.02 -2.42 2.92
CA ASN A 105 12.63 -3.67 2.28
C ASN A 105 11.58 -3.43 1.20
N PHE A 106 11.24 -4.46 0.43
CA PHE A 106 10.34 -4.33 -0.71
C PHE A 106 8.89 -3.93 -0.36
N GLU A 107 8.37 -4.38 0.78
CA GLU A 107 6.98 -4.10 1.18
C GLU A 107 6.86 -2.69 1.76
N ASN A 108 7.83 -2.26 2.56
CA ASN A 108 7.85 -0.96 3.24
C ASN A 108 9.14 -0.18 2.92
N GLY A 109 9.41 -0.04 1.62
CA GLY A 109 10.56 0.69 1.13
C GLY A 109 10.49 2.16 1.51
N CYS A 110 11.65 2.80 1.60
CA CYS A 110 11.69 4.21 1.92
C CYS A 110 12.88 4.96 1.32
N THR A 111 12.73 6.28 1.20
CA THR A 111 13.77 7.20 0.73
C THR A 111 13.64 8.58 1.38
N ASP A 112 14.76 9.31 1.48
CA ASP A 112 14.80 10.75 1.81
C ASP A 112 14.41 11.67 0.63
N LYS A 113 14.32 11.12 -0.58
CA LYS A 113 14.01 11.92 -1.76
C LYS A 113 12.52 12.25 -1.83
N THR A 114 12.22 13.52 -2.12
CA THR A 114 10.88 13.91 -2.59
C THR A 114 10.62 13.29 -3.96
N ILE A 115 9.43 12.73 -4.17
CA ILE A 115 8.94 12.31 -5.49
C ILE A 115 8.07 13.43 -6.04
N PRO A 116 8.45 14.09 -7.15
CA PRO A 116 7.77 15.27 -7.63
C PRO A 116 6.37 14.94 -8.20
N PRO A 117 5.41 15.89 -8.15
CA PRO A 117 4.04 15.64 -8.61
C PRO A 117 3.90 15.07 -10.02
N GLU A 118 4.73 15.52 -10.95
CA GLU A 118 4.71 15.14 -12.37
C GLU A 118 5.14 13.68 -12.62
N GLU A 119 5.82 13.05 -11.66
CA GLU A 119 6.19 11.64 -11.72
C GLU A 119 5.10 10.72 -11.13
N LEU A 120 4.06 11.29 -10.52
CA LEU A 120 3.01 10.55 -9.83
C LEU A 120 1.80 10.33 -10.73
N SER A 121 1.34 9.08 -10.81
CA SER A 121 0.06 8.72 -11.40
C SER A 121 -0.82 7.96 -10.40
N VAL A 122 -2.13 8.09 -10.51
CA VAL A 122 -3.12 7.33 -9.75
C VAL A 122 -3.40 6.01 -10.46
N CYS A 123 -3.27 4.89 -9.75
CA CYS A 123 -3.68 3.57 -10.23
C CYS A 123 -5.20 3.49 -10.37
N ILE A 124 -5.65 2.97 -11.51
CA ILE A 124 -7.06 2.76 -11.81
C ILE A 124 -7.27 1.39 -12.47
N LEU A 125 -8.45 0.82 -12.31
CA LEU A 125 -8.91 -0.31 -13.13
C LEU A 125 -9.90 0.20 -14.17
N ARG A 126 -9.68 -0.22 -15.42
CA ARG A 126 -10.60 -0.01 -16.54
C ARG A 126 -11.12 -1.35 -17.04
N LYS A 127 -12.37 -1.39 -17.47
CA LYS A 127 -12.90 -2.49 -18.27
C LYS A 127 -12.81 -2.10 -19.74
N ASP A 128 -12.33 -3.00 -20.60
CA ASP A 128 -12.19 -2.71 -22.04
C ASP A 128 -13.50 -2.12 -22.61
N GLY A 129 -13.40 -0.90 -23.15
CA GLY A 129 -14.49 -0.19 -23.82
C GLY A 129 -15.44 0.65 -22.96
N ASN A 130 -15.27 0.74 -21.62
CA ASN A 130 -16.22 1.45 -20.75
C ASN A 130 -15.57 2.46 -19.77
N ASP A 131 -16.28 3.58 -19.59
CA ASP A 131 -16.41 4.29 -18.31
C ASP A 131 -17.49 3.57 -17.48
N PRO A 132 -17.34 3.31 -16.17
CA PRO A 132 -16.50 4.04 -15.21
C PRO A 132 -15.17 3.35 -14.84
N ILE A 133 -14.23 4.16 -14.33
CA ILE A 133 -12.98 3.69 -13.69
C ILE A 133 -13.20 3.26 -12.22
N ILE A 134 -12.33 2.39 -11.70
CA ILE A 134 -12.24 2.06 -10.27
C ILE A 134 -10.85 2.49 -9.76
N PHE A 135 -10.79 3.40 -8.79
CA PHE A 135 -9.53 3.90 -8.21
C PHE A 135 -9.33 3.51 -6.73
N SER A 136 -10.32 2.87 -6.11
CA SER A 136 -10.28 2.52 -4.69
C SER A 136 -9.07 1.64 -4.39
N ARG A 137 -8.24 2.04 -3.43
CA ARG A 137 -7.05 1.29 -3.01
C ARG A 137 -7.34 -0.17 -2.66
N PHE A 138 -8.52 -0.44 -2.09
CA PHE A 138 -8.94 -1.79 -1.72
C PHE A 138 -9.24 -2.67 -2.95
N GLU A 139 -9.82 -2.09 -4.00
CA GLU A 139 -10.07 -2.81 -5.24
C GLU A 139 -8.78 -2.96 -6.07
N ILE A 140 -7.90 -1.94 -6.06
CA ILE A 140 -6.57 -2.00 -6.70
C ILE A 140 -5.73 -3.14 -6.09
N VAL A 141 -5.63 -3.24 -4.76
CA VAL A 141 -4.80 -4.29 -4.15
C VAL A 141 -5.38 -5.68 -4.38
N LYS A 142 -6.72 -5.85 -4.39
CA LYS A 142 -7.36 -7.12 -4.76
C LYS A 142 -7.07 -7.51 -6.21
N TYR A 143 -7.03 -6.54 -7.12
CA TYR A 143 -6.58 -6.79 -8.48
C TYR A 143 -5.12 -7.27 -8.51
N MET A 144 -4.21 -6.59 -7.80
CA MET A 144 -2.81 -7.02 -7.70
C MET A 144 -2.72 -8.45 -7.15
N MET A 145 -3.50 -8.77 -6.11
CA MET A 145 -3.56 -10.12 -5.52
C MET A 145 -4.09 -11.18 -6.50
N ALA A 146 -4.96 -10.80 -7.43
CA ALA A 146 -5.44 -11.72 -8.46
C ALA A 146 -4.38 -12.07 -9.52
N LYS A 147 -3.36 -11.22 -9.67
CA LYS A 147 -2.26 -11.42 -10.62
C LYS A 147 -1.01 -12.05 -10.01
N ILE A 148 -0.88 -12.04 -8.68
CA ILE A 148 0.28 -12.56 -7.95
C ILE A 148 -0.14 -13.67 -7.00
N TYR A 149 0.47 -14.85 -7.12
CA TYR A 149 0.31 -15.93 -6.15
C TYR A 149 1.18 -15.67 -4.91
N PRO A 150 0.73 -16.07 -3.70
CA PRO A 150 1.51 -15.88 -2.47
C PRO A 150 2.93 -16.44 -2.57
N GLU A 151 3.11 -17.59 -3.22
CA GLU A 151 4.39 -18.25 -3.41
C GLU A 151 5.40 -17.46 -4.27
N GLN A 152 4.93 -16.46 -5.03
CA GLN A 152 5.79 -15.57 -5.82
C GLN A 152 6.37 -14.42 -4.99
N ILE A 153 5.77 -14.07 -3.85
CA ILE A 153 6.22 -12.98 -2.99
C ILE A 153 7.48 -13.42 -2.26
N LYS A 154 8.61 -12.78 -2.56
CA LYS A 154 9.91 -13.05 -1.94
C LYS A 154 10.38 -11.83 -1.16
N TYR A 155 10.98 -12.05 0.00
CA TYR A 155 11.59 -10.96 0.77
C TYR A 155 12.90 -10.52 0.11
N TYR A 156 13.04 -9.23 -0.12
CA TYR A 156 14.27 -8.58 -0.52
C TYR A 156 14.34 -7.14 0.03
N GLY A 157 15.53 -6.55 0.01
CA GLY A 157 15.79 -5.23 0.57
C GLY A 157 17.23 -5.06 1.02
N VAL A 158 17.46 -3.97 1.74
CA VAL A 158 18.73 -3.66 2.39
C VAL A 158 18.95 -4.58 3.58
N SER A 159 20.14 -5.19 3.63
CA SER A 159 20.62 -5.91 4.81
C SER A 159 21.33 -4.94 5.74
N TYR A 160 21.00 -5.00 7.03
CA TYR A 160 21.59 -4.21 8.11
C TYR A 160 21.59 -5.03 9.40
N ASP A 161 22.28 -4.57 10.44
CA ASP A 161 22.31 -5.26 11.74
C ASP A 161 20.90 -5.40 12.31
N GLY A 162 20.44 -6.64 12.52
CA GLY A 162 19.08 -6.96 12.94
C GLY A 162 18.07 -7.12 11.79
N SER A 163 18.48 -6.98 10.53
CA SER A 163 17.65 -7.39 9.38
C SER A 163 17.35 -8.89 9.44
N PRO A 164 16.13 -9.32 9.06
CA PRO A 164 15.74 -10.71 9.21
C PRO A 164 16.51 -11.60 8.23
N ASN A 165 16.60 -12.90 8.52
CA ASN A 165 17.02 -13.86 7.52
C ASN A 165 16.01 -13.85 6.34
N PHE A 166 16.48 -13.60 5.11
CA PHE A 166 15.59 -13.39 3.97
C PHE A 166 14.76 -14.63 3.62
N VAL A 167 15.29 -15.83 3.84
CA VAL A 167 14.56 -17.09 3.58
C VAL A 167 13.44 -17.27 4.59
N GLU A 168 13.72 -17.03 5.87
CA GLU A 168 12.71 -17.11 6.93
C GLU A 168 11.66 -16.00 6.80
N ALA A 169 12.09 -14.77 6.49
CA ALA A 169 11.21 -13.64 6.23
C ALA A 169 10.28 -13.92 5.04
N THR A 170 10.82 -14.51 3.96
CA THR A 170 10.02 -14.95 2.81
C THR A 170 8.95 -15.94 3.26
N LYS A 171 9.31 -17.01 3.97
CA LYS A 171 8.34 -18.01 4.46
C LYS A 171 7.25 -17.38 5.33
N ARG A 172 7.62 -16.46 6.23
CA ARG A 172 6.68 -15.75 7.10
C ARG A 172 5.70 -14.90 6.30
N ILE A 173 6.19 -14.14 5.31
CA ILE A 173 5.36 -13.29 4.45
C ILE A 173 4.43 -14.12 3.57
N GLN A 174 4.95 -15.18 2.97
CA GLN A 174 4.13 -16.09 2.18
C GLN A 174 3.03 -16.73 3.03
N GLY A 175 3.35 -17.13 4.27
CA GLY A 175 2.38 -17.68 5.22
C GLY A 175 1.25 -16.71 5.55
N LYS A 176 1.57 -15.48 5.95
CA LYS A 176 0.57 -14.46 6.30
C LYS A 176 -0.30 -14.09 5.08
N VAL A 177 0.31 -13.88 3.91
CA VAL A 177 -0.41 -13.53 2.68
C VAL A 177 -1.29 -14.69 2.20
N LYS A 178 -0.81 -15.93 2.28
CA LYS A 178 -1.60 -17.10 1.91
C LYS A 178 -2.87 -17.25 2.75
N LYS A 179 -2.79 -17.00 4.06
CA LYS A 179 -3.96 -16.99 4.93
C LYS A 179 -4.98 -15.94 4.47
N TYR A 180 -4.53 -14.71 4.24
CA TYR A 180 -5.39 -13.63 3.73
C TYR A 180 -6.06 -14.02 2.39
N TYR A 181 -5.31 -14.61 1.47
CA TYR A 181 -5.84 -15.06 0.17
C TYR A 181 -6.95 -16.10 0.28
N VAL A 182 -6.88 -16.99 1.28
CA VAL A 182 -7.91 -17.99 1.53
C VAL A 182 -9.17 -17.34 2.09
N GLU A 183 -9.02 -16.43 3.05
CA GLU A 183 -10.12 -15.71 3.71
C GLU A 183 -10.86 -14.78 2.72
N HIS A 184 -10.14 -14.13 1.81
CA HIS A 184 -10.68 -13.18 0.84
C HIS A 184 -10.76 -13.73 -0.59
N LYS A 185 -10.81 -15.07 -0.74
CA LYS A 185 -10.74 -15.74 -2.05
C LYS A 185 -11.80 -15.25 -3.04
N ALA A 186 -13.03 -15.03 -2.58
CA ALA A 186 -14.13 -14.59 -3.44
C ALA A 186 -13.87 -13.21 -4.03
N GLU A 187 -13.41 -12.28 -3.20
CA GLU A 187 -13.10 -10.90 -3.57
C GLU A 187 -11.91 -10.82 -4.54
N ILE A 188 -10.85 -11.59 -4.28
CA ILE A 188 -9.68 -11.65 -5.16
C ILE A 188 -10.04 -12.32 -6.50
N ASN A 189 -10.81 -13.42 -6.47
CA ASN A 189 -11.19 -14.15 -7.68
C ASN A 189 -12.04 -13.33 -8.64
N LYS A 190 -12.75 -12.30 -8.15
CA LYS A 190 -13.44 -11.30 -8.98
C LYS A 190 -12.53 -10.83 -10.11
N TYR A 191 -11.24 -10.58 -9.84
CA TYR A 191 -10.26 -9.99 -10.75
C TYR A 191 -9.41 -10.99 -11.58
N LYS A 192 -9.60 -12.30 -11.39
CA LYS A 192 -8.85 -13.31 -12.15
C LYS A 192 -9.32 -13.47 -13.59
N ASN A 193 -10.65 -13.44 -13.78
CA ASN A 193 -11.30 -13.86 -15.02
C ASN A 193 -12.15 -12.75 -15.66
N CYS A 194 -11.90 -11.49 -15.32
CA CYS A 194 -12.65 -10.37 -15.87
C CYS A 194 -11.74 -9.41 -16.65
N ASP A 195 -12.36 -8.63 -17.52
CA ASP A 195 -11.72 -7.75 -18.50
C ASP A 195 -11.18 -6.45 -17.86
N TYR A 196 -10.85 -6.49 -16.57
CA TYR A 196 -10.20 -5.35 -15.91
C TYR A 196 -8.71 -5.34 -16.20
N THR A 197 -8.20 -4.18 -16.58
CA THR A 197 -6.79 -3.88 -16.74
C THR A 197 -6.39 -2.79 -15.75
N LEU A 198 -5.21 -2.94 -15.14
CA LEU A 198 -4.61 -1.87 -14.35
C LEU A 198 -4.00 -0.86 -15.32
N ASP A 199 -4.45 0.38 -15.19
CA ASP A 199 -3.98 1.54 -15.93
C ASP A 199 -3.65 2.66 -14.93
N THR A 200 -3.12 3.77 -15.41
CA THR A 200 -2.75 4.92 -14.59
C THR A 200 -3.21 6.22 -15.21
N ILE A 201 -3.64 7.18 -14.39
CA ILE A 201 -3.92 8.56 -14.80
C ILE A 201 -2.95 9.48 -14.07
N ALA A 202 -2.32 10.43 -14.76
CA ALA A 202 -1.46 11.42 -14.12
C ALA A 202 -2.19 12.09 -12.93
N LEU A 203 -1.49 12.29 -11.80
CA LEU A 203 -2.13 12.76 -10.56
C LEU A 203 -2.94 14.04 -10.78
N LYS A 204 -2.38 15.00 -11.52
CA LYS A 204 -3.05 16.25 -11.86
C LYS A 204 -4.37 16.02 -12.61
N ASP A 205 -4.33 15.23 -13.68
CA ASP A 205 -5.49 14.91 -14.51
C ASP A 205 -6.56 14.14 -13.72
N PHE A 206 -6.15 13.27 -12.80
CA PHE A 206 -7.07 12.54 -11.95
C PHE A 206 -7.84 13.49 -11.03
N ILE A 207 -7.14 14.43 -10.39
CA ILE A 207 -7.78 15.43 -9.52
C ILE A 207 -8.76 16.27 -10.34
N GLU A 208 -8.33 16.81 -11.49
CA GLU A 208 -9.17 17.70 -12.31
C GLU A 208 -10.44 17.02 -12.85
N LYS A 209 -10.41 15.70 -13.08
CA LYS A 209 -11.53 14.96 -13.68
C LYS A 209 -12.45 14.29 -12.67
N PHE A 210 -11.95 13.90 -11.50
CA PHE A 210 -12.66 13.02 -10.58
C PHE A 210 -12.83 13.56 -9.15
N LEU A 211 -12.19 14.67 -8.79
CA LEU A 211 -12.26 15.30 -7.46
C LEU A 211 -12.69 16.77 -7.54
#